data_AF-M0NP92-F1
#
_entry.id   AF-M0NP92-F1
#
_cell.length_a   1.000
_cell.length_b   1.000
_cell.length_c   1.000
_cell.angle_alpha   90.00
_cell.angle_beta   90.00
_cell.angle_gamma   90.00
#
_symmetry.space_group_name_H-M   'P 1'
#
loop_
_entity.id
_entity.type
_entity.pdbx_description
1 polymer ?
#
loop_
_entity_poly.entity_id
_entity_poly.type
_entity_poly.pdbx_seq_one_letter_code
_entity_poly.pdbx_strand_id
1 'polypeptide(L)'
;MYASSFIEAFRNVDGAVERALSLDTYRRTDRVRRIRSEAVAAVDDIAELATVAVTSAELSGYERWETDDTVESIVEARIADRDDPDLATEDVDRAVSDGRLVEEAETVFVPLNGGAGPIRNWWLLADELRDWLAELIDDARRLHRRADAGGSDLVETAFWTLLDRLVALRELLDEALTMGEFVYRSTRRDTFEMLTDIGRIAGTITERTHA
;
A
#
# COMPACT_ATOMS: atom_id res chain seq x y z
N MET A 1 -2.85 5.55 -13.28
CA MET A 1 -3.03 5.78 -11.84
C MET A 1 -1.65 5.81 -11.21
N TYR A 2 -1.43 6.68 -10.23
CA TYR A 2 -0.13 6.89 -9.60
C TYR A 2 -0.23 6.66 -8.08
N ALA A 3 0.87 6.27 -7.44
CA ALA A 3 0.96 6.12 -5.99
C ALA A 3 0.57 7.38 -5.23
N SER A 4 0.84 8.55 -5.81
CA SER A 4 0.47 9.85 -5.24
C SER A 4 -1.02 9.97 -4.90
N SER A 5 -1.92 9.38 -5.71
CA SER A 5 -3.36 9.41 -5.44
C SER A 5 -3.74 8.70 -4.13
N PHE A 6 -3.08 7.58 -3.83
CA PHE A 6 -3.29 6.89 -2.55
C PHE A 6 -2.68 7.68 -1.40
N ILE A 7 -1.45 8.15 -1.57
CA ILE A 7 -0.74 8.92 -0.54
C ILE A 7 -1.54 10.16 -0.15
N GLU A 8 -2.05 10.92 -1.11
CA GLU A 8 -2.90 12.09 -0.86
C GLU A 8 -4.19 11.74 -0.09
N ALA A 9 -4.86 10.64 -0.45
CA ALA A 9 -6.06 10.21 0.24
C ALA A 9 -5.78 9.80 1.70
N PHE A 10 -4.66 9.12 1.95
CA PHE A 10 -4.20 8.79 3.30
C PHE A 10 -3.84 10.03 4.12
N ARG A 11 -3.13 11.01 3.54
CA ARG A 11 -2.85 12.29 4.20
C ARG A 11 -4.11 13.03 4.63
N ASN A 12 -5.17 12.94 3.82
CA ASN A 12 -6.45 13.56 4.17
C ASN A 12 -7.10 12.90 5.40
N VAL A 13 -7.01 11.57 5.51
CA VAL A 13 -7.45 10.82 6.70
C VAL A 13 -6.60 11.21 7.91
N ASP A 14 -5.28 11.17 7.76
CA ASP A 14 -4.33 11.50 8.83
C ASP A 14 -4.55 12.92 9.37
N GLY A 15 -4.56 13.92 8.49
CA GLY A 15 -4.84 15.29 8.87
C GLY A 15 -6.25 15.49 9.47
N ALA A 16 -7.23 14.64 9.16
CA ALA A 16 -8.52 14.64 9.84
C ALA A 16 -8.43 14.05 11.25
N VAL A 17 -7.70 12.96 11.44
CA VAL A 17 -7.43 12.34 12.75
C VAL A 17 -6.64 13.28 13.65
N GLU A 18 -5.57 13.91 13.15
CA GLU A 18 -4.80 14.92 13.89
C GLU A 18 -5.66 16.13 14.30
N ARG A 19 -6.48 16.64 13.38
CA ARG A 19 -7.45 17.73 13.67
C ARG A 19 -8.46 17.31 14.73
N ALA A 20 -8.82 16.03 14.82
CA ALA A 20 -9.69 15.53 15.86
C ALA A 20 -8.96 15.38 17.21
N LEU A 21 -7.72 14.86 17.21
CA LEU A 21 -6.88 14.70 18.41
C LEU A 21 -6.52 16.04 19.07
N SER A 22 -6.33 17.09 18.25
CA SER A 22 -6.05 18.45 18.72
C SER A 22 -7.26 19.18 19.32
N LEU A 23 -8.47 18.62 19.29
CA LEU A 23 -9.62 19.21 19.95
C LEU A 23 -9.51 19.04 21.47
N ASP A 24 -9.39 20.15 22.20
CA ASP A 24 -9.38 20.15 23.67
C ASP A 24 -10.62 19.46 24.27
N THR A 25 -11.79 19.75 23.68
CA THR A 25 -13.07 19.15 24.08
C THR A 25 -13.94 18.84 22.86
N TYR A 26 -14.79 17.82 22.99
CA TYR A 26 -15.74 17.41 21.96
C TYR A 26 -17.09 18.13 22.02
N ARG A 27 -17.17 19.25 22.75
CA ARG A 27 -18.41 20.02 22.94
C ARG A 27 -18.92 20.71 21.68
N ARG A 28 -18.06 20.90 20.66
CA ARG A 28 -18.43 21.48 19.35
C ARG A 28 -18.78 20.38 18.36
N THR A 29 -19.94 19.77 18.54
CA THR A 29 -20.43 18.60 17.79
C THR A 29 -20.41 18.80 16.27
N ASP A 30 -20.67 20.00 15.76
CA ASP A 30 -20.65 20.27 14.32
C ASP A 30 -19.24 20.25 13.71
N ARG A 31 -18.22 20.69 14.45
CA ARG A 31 -16.82 20.61 14.00
C ARG A 31 -16.37 19.16 13.94
N VAL A 32 -16.73 18.36 14.94
CA VAL A 32 -16.43 16.93 14.99
C VAL A 32 -17.11 16.18 13.84
N ARG A 33 -18.39 16.46 13.57
CA ARG A 33 -19.13 15.86 12.45
C ARG A 33 -18.46 16.15 11.11
N ARG A 34 -18.00 17.39 10.89
CA ARG A 34 -17.32 17.77 9.66
C ARG A 34 -16.02 17.00 9.47
N ILE A 35 -15.17 16.97 10.50
CA ILE A 35 -13.90 16.23 10.48
C ILE A 35 -14.16 14.74 10.19
N ARG A 36 -15.17 14.15 10.84
CA ARG A 36 -15.56 12.76 10.59
C ARG A 36 -16.04 12.53 9.15
N SER A 37 -16.90 13.40 8.62
CA SER A 37 -17.39 13.27 7.25
C SER A 37 -16.26 13.37 6.22
N GLU A 38 -15.29 14.27 6.43
CA GLU A 38 -14.10 14.38 5.59
C GLU A 38 -13.24 13.10 5.66
N ALA A 39 -12.96 12.60 6.87
CA ALA A 39 -12.19 11.38 7.06
C ALA A 39 -12.86 10.16 6.43
N VAL A 40 -14.17 10.01 6.61
CA VAL A 40 -14.94 8.90 6.03
C VAL A 40 -14.93 8.96 4.51
N ALA A 41 -15.12 10.14 3.91
CA ALA A 41 -15.05 10.29 2.46
C ALA A 41 -13.66 9.90 1.92
N ALA A 42 -12.59 10.33 2.58
CA ALA A 42 -11.23 9.96 2.19
C ALA A 42 -10.96 8.46 2.33
N VAL A 43 -11.50 7.78 3.35
CA VAL A 43 -11.41 6.31 3.46
C VAL A 43 -12.20 5.61 2.35
N ASP A 44 -13.39 6.12 2.02
CA ASP A 44 -14.19 5.57 0.93
C ASP A 44 -13.46 5.76 -0.44
N ASP A 45 -12.77 6.89 -0.65
CA ASP A 45 -11.91 7.13 -1.82
C ASP A 45 -10.74 6.12 -1.88
N ILE A 46 -10.09 5.84 -0.75
CA ILE A 46 -9.02 4.82 -0.69
C ILE A 46 -9.55 3.44 -1.08
N ALA A 47 -10.73 3.07 -0.60
CA ALA A 47 -11.35 1.78 -0.93
C ALA A 47 -11.68 1.66 -2.43
N GLU A 48 -12.12 2.75 -3.05
CA GLU A 48 -12.34 2.80 -4.51
C GLU A 48 -11.02 2.63 -5.27
N LEU A 49 -9.98 3.38 -4.90
CA LEU A 49 -8.66 3.29 -5.51
C LEU A 49 -8.08 1.87 -5.36
N ALA A 50 -8.17 1.28 -4.17
CA ALA A 50 -7.70 -0.08 -3.89
C ALA A 50 -8.41 -1.12 -4.76
N THR A 51 -9.73 -0.97 -4.98
CA THR A 51 -10.49 -1.87 -5.86
C THR A 51 -9.97 -1.83 -7.30
N VAL A 52 -9.66 -0.64 -7.83
CA VAL A 52 -9.13 -0.49 -9.20
C VAL A 52 -7.69 -1.03 -9.30
N ALA A 53 -6.88 -0.82 -8.27
CA ALA A 53 -5.50 -1.31 -8.25
C ALA A 53 -5.43 -2.84 -8.13
N VAL A 54 -6.20 -3.44 -7.21
CA VAL A 54 -6.26 -4.90 -7.01
C VAL A 54 -6.77 -5.63 -8.25
N THR A 55 -7.80 -5.09 -8.93
CA THR A 55 -8.32 -5.69 -10.17
C THR A 55 -7.34 -5.63 -11.34
N SER A 56 -6.37 -4.72 -11.28
CA SER A 56 -5.32 -4.55 -12.29
C SER A 56 -4.00 -5.25 -11.91
N ALA A 57 -3.90 -5.79 -10.68
CA ALA A 57 -2.69 -6.41 -10.18
C ALA A 57 -2.51 -7.82 -10.74
N GLU A 58 -1.50 -8.01 -11.60
CA GLU A 58 -1.01 -9.36 -11.91
C GLU A 58 -0.17 -9.89 -10.74
N LEU A 59 -0.50 -11.12 -10.31
CA LEU A 59 0.14 -11.81 -9.19
C LEU A 59 1.62 -12.18 -9.45
N SER A 60 2.06 -12.07 -10.71
CA SER A 60 3.46 -12.20 -11.14
C SER A 60 4.37 -11.07 -10.63
N GLY A 61 3.79 -10.00 -10.07
CA GLY A 61 4.52 -8.82 -9.62
C GLY A 61 5.08 -8.87 -8.19
N TYR A 62 4.88 -9.95 -7.43
CA TYR A 62 5.23 -10.04 -6.01
C TYR A 62 6.70 -10.46 -5.75
N GLU A 63 7.49 -10.75 -6.78
CA GLU A 63 8.93 -11.03 -6.60
C GLU A 63 9.71 -9.75 -6.28
N ARG A 64 10.82 -9.83 -5.52
CA ARG A 64 11.72 -8.71 -5.25
C ARG A 64 12.70 -8.48 -6.42
N TRP A 65 12.87 -7.23 -6.83
CA TRP A 65 13.68 -6.79 -7.97
C TRP A 65 14.70 -5.75 -7.55
N GLU A 66 15.74 -5.59 -8.37
CA GLU A 66 16.85 -4.65 -8.13
C GLU A 66 16.38 -3.19 -7.99
N THR A 67 15.32 -2.80 -8.69
CA THR A 67 14.76 -1.44 -8.64
C THR A 67 13.77 -1.21 -7.50
N ASP A 68 13.44 -2.23 -6.71
CA ASP A 68 12.39 -2.11 -5.68
C ASP A 68 12.81 -1.14 -4.59
N ASP A 69 14.05 -1.21 -4.11
CA ASP A 69 14.59 -0.32 -3.08
C ASP A 69 14.49 1.17 -3.51
N THR A 70 14.68 1.46 -4.80
CA THR A 70 14.52 2.82 -5.36
C THR A 70 13.07 3.27 -5.34
N VAL A 71 12.13 2.39 -5.71
CA VAL A 71 10.70 2.70 -5.70
C VAL A 71 10.18 2.85 -4.27
N GLU A 72 10.56 1.94 -3.36
CA GLU A 72 10.26 2.01 -1.91
C GLU A 72 10.73 3.34 -1.34
N SER A 73 12.00 3.71 -1.57
CA SER A 73 12.56 4.99 -1.08
C SER A 73 11.79 6.22 -1.57
N ILE A 74 11.32 6.22 -2.84
CA ILE A 74 10.48 7.29 -3.38
C ILE A 74 9.12 7.29 -2.70
N VAL A 75 8.48 6.14 -2.54
CA VAL A 75 7.18 6.03 -1.88
C VAL A 75 7.27 6.48 -0.42
N GLU A 76 8.25 5.99 0.34
CA GLU A 76 8.52 6.38 1.73
C GLU A 76 8.75 7.89 1.86
N ALA A 77 9.61 8.48 1.02
CA ALA A 77 9.86 9.91 1.03
C ALA A 77 8.59 10.71 0.75
N ARG A 78 7.78 10.26 -0.21
CA ARG A 78 6.48 10.87 -0.51
C ARG A 78 5.49 10.66 0.62
N ILE A 79 5.45 9.54 1.32
CA ILE A 79 4.59 9.39 2.51
C ILE A 79 5.03 10.38 3.60
N ALA A 80 6.34 10.51 3.82
CA ALA A 80 6.93 11.40 4.82
C ALA A 80 6.96 12.91 4.43
N ASP A 81 6.35 13.28 3.30
CA ASP A 81 6.33 14.65 2.76
C ASP A 81 7.73 15.26 2.56
N ARG A 82 8.67 14.44 2.09
CA ARG A 82 10.02 14.83 1.72
C ARG A 82 10.10 14.94 0.20
N ASP A 83 10.61 16.07 -0.26
CA ASP A 83 10.69 16.37 -1.70
C ASP A 83 11.72 15.50 -2.43
N ASP A 84 12.75 15.01 -1.74
CA ASP A 84 13.87 14.29 -2.38
C ASP A 84 14.40 13.14 -1.49
N PRO A 85 14.21 11.87 -1.87
CA PRO A 85 14.98 10.78 -1.29
C PRO A 85 16.44 10.89 -1.77
N ASP A 86 17.42 10.63 -0.91
CA ASP A 86 18.86 10.66 -1.23
C ASP A 86 19.22 9.45 -2.12
N LEU A 87 18.84 9.52 -3.41
CA LEU A 87 19.00 8.45 -4.40
C LEU A 87 20.02 8.84 -5.47
N ALA A 88 20.81 7.87 -5.90
CA ALA A 88 21.70 8.07 -7.04
C ALA A 88 20.88 8.21 -8.33
N THR A 89 21.22 9.21 -9.15
CA THR A 89 20.57 9.43 -10.46
C THR A 89 20.57 8.17 -11.33
N GLU A 90 21.64 7.38 -11.27
CA GLU A 90 21.75 6.11 -12.02
C GLU A 90 20.69 5.07 -11.62
N ASP A 91 20.24 5.08 -10.36
CA ASP A 91 19.21 4.17 -9.86
C ASP A 91 17.81 4.61 -10.32
N VAL A 92 17.58 5.93 -10.32
CA VAL A 92 16.35 6.53 -10.86
C VAL A 92 16.24 6.27 -12.36
N ASP A 93 17.32 6.52 -13.13
CA ASP A 93 17.38 6.29 -14.58
C ASP A 93 17.13 4.81 -14.93
N ARG A 94 17.66 3.88 -14.12
CA ARG A 94 17.42 2.44 -14.27
C ARG A 94 15.95 2.11 -14.04
N ALA A 95 15.36 2.61 -12.96
CA ALA A 95 13.96 2.38 -12.65
C ALA A 95 13.00 3.02 -13.68
N VAL A 96 13.34 4.17 -14.27
CA VAL A 96 12.63 4.75 -15.42
C VAL A 96 12.74 3.85 -16.65
N SER A 97 13.95 3.37 -16.95
CA SER A 97 14.21 2.49 -18.11
C SER A 97 13.43 1.16 -18.01
N ASP A 98 13.28 0.64 -16.80
CA ASP A 98 12.49 -0.57 -16.50
C ASP A 98 10.97 -0.31 -16.47
N GLY A 99 10.55 0.94 -16.72
CA GLY A 99 9.15 1.36 -16.69
C GLY A 99 8.53 1.35 -15.29
N ARG A 100 9.36 1.31 -14.24
CA ARG A 100 8.94 1.37 -12.84
C ARG A 100 8.64 2.80 -12.41
N LEU A 101 9.26 3.79 -13.03
CA LEU A 101 9.07 5.21 -12.76
C LEU A 101 8.74 5.95 -14.05
N VAL A 102 8.03 7.06 -13.91
CA VAL A 102 7.77 8.01 -15.00
C VAL A 102 8.27 9.37 -14.53
N GLU A 103 9.13 10.01 -15.31
CA GLU A 103 9.59 11.36 -15.04
C GLU A 103 8.83 12.35 -15.92
N GLU A 104 8.14 13.31 -15.30
CA GLU A 104 7.47 14.42 -16.00
C GLU A 104 7.84 15.74 -15.32
N ALA A 105 8.33 16.71 -16.10
CA ALA A 105 8.67 18.06 -15.62
C ALA A 105 9.52 18.05 -14.33
N GLU A 106 10.62 17.29 -14.33
CA GLU A 106 11.55 17.16 -13.19
C GLU A 106 10.91 16.53 -11.94
N THR A 107 9.73 15.93 -12.08
CA THR A 107 9.04 15.20 -11.02
C THR A 107 8.96 13.72 -11.36
N VAL A 108 9.37 12.88 -10.41
CA VAL A 108 9.28 11.42 -10.53
C VAL A 108 7.95 10.91 -9.99
N PHE A 109 7.27 10.09 -10.79
CA PHE A 109 6.00 9.46 -10.48
C PHE A 109 6.12 7.94 -10.46
N VAL A 110 5.42 7.31 -9.53
CA VAL A 110 5.32 5.86 -9.40
C VAL A 110 3.98 5.40 -10.03
N PRO A 111 3.97 4.94 -11.29
CA PRO A 111 2.76 4.40 -11.92
C PRO A 111 2.34 3.08 -11.26
N LEU A 112 1.02 2.86 -11.16
CA LEU A 112 0.43 1.62 -10.62
C LEU A 112 -0.23 0.76 -11.69
N ASN A 113 -0.45 1.31 -12.88
CA ASN A 113 -1.15 0.65 -13.99
C ASN A 113 -0.38 0.89 -15.29
N GLY A 114 -0.58 0.03 -16.30
CA GLY A 114 -0.11 0.30 -17.67
C GLY A 114 1.17 -0.43 -18.11
N GLY A 115 1.46 -1.60 -17.57
CA GLY A 115 2.58 -2.44 -17.99
C GLY A 115 3.05 -3.38 -16.88
N ALA A 116 4.03 -4.24 -17.16
CA ALA A 116 4.55 -5.21 -16.19
C ALA A 116 5.30 -4.56 -15.00
N GLY A 117 5.97 -3.42 -15.22
CA GLY A 117 6.64 -2.64 -14.17
C GLY A 117 5.67 -1.95 -13.19
N PRO A 118 4.71 -1.14 -13.68
CA PRO A 118 3.73 -0.45 -12.83
C PRO A 118 2.90 -1.38 -11.93
N ILE A 119 2.55 -2.57 -12.42
CA ILE A 119 1.81 -3.57 -11.64
C ILE A 119 2.59 -4.04 -10.40
N ARG A 120 3.93 -4.00 -10.43
CA ARG A 120 4.78 -4.37 -9.30
C ARG A 120 4.83 -3.31 -8.22
N ASN A 121 4.83 -2.05 -8.64
CA ASN A 121 4.82 -0.92 -7.71
C ASN A 121 3.61 -0.93 -6.77
N TRP A 122 2.50 -1.54 -7.20
CA TRP A 122 1.34 -1.76 -6.34
C TRP A 122 1.69 -2.54 -5.07
N TRP A 123 2.50 -3.60 -5.17
CA TRP A 123 2.85 -4.42 -4.02
C TRP A 123 3.74 -3.67 -3.04
N LEU A 124 4.68 -2.86 -3.54
CA LEU A 124 5.52 -2.00 -2.72
C LEU A 124 4.70 -0.92 -2.00
N LEU A 125 3.81 -0.24 -2.74
CA LEU A 125 2.89 0.73 -2.17
C LEU A 125 1.96 0.08 -1.13
N ALA A 126 1.42 -1.10 -1.42
CA ALA A 126 0.51 -1.79 -0.52
C ALA A 126 1.14 -2.15 0.82
N ASP A 127 2.42 -2.53 0.87
CA ASP A 127 3.11 -2.80 2.14
C ASP A 127 3.30 -1.51 2.96
N GLU A 128 3.75 -0.43 2.32
CA GLU A 128 3.89 0.89 2.95
C GLU A 128 2.56 1.44 3.48
N LEU A 129 1.48 1.32 2.69
CA LEU A 129 0.14 1.73 3.10
C LEU A 129 -0.38 0.88 4.26
N ARG A 130 -0.01 -0.41 4.34
CA ARG A 130 -0.41 -1.30 5.45
C ARG A 130 0.17 -0.80 6.78
N ASP A 131 1.43 -0.41 6.76
CA ASP A 131 2.11 0.08 7.96
C ASP A 131 1.56 1.46 8.36
N TRP A 132 1.31 2.35 7.41
CA TRP A 132 0.63 3.62 7.69
C TRP A 132 -0.81 3.43 8.23
N LEU A 133 -1.59 2.48 7.68
CA LEU A 133 -2.92 2.14 8.21
C LEU A 133 -2.84 1.68 9.67
N ALA A 134 -1.80 0.94 10.05
CA ALA A 134 -1.64 0.49 11.43
C ALA A 134 -1.50 1.67 12.40
N GLU A 135 -0.73 2.70 12.03
CA GLU A 135 -0.58 3.93 12.81
C GLU A 135 -1.91 4.70 12.91
N LEU A 136 -2.60 4.88 11.78
CA LEU A 136 -3.91 5.56 11.74
C LEU A 136 -4.96 4.86 12.60
N ILE A 137 -4.98 3.53 12.58
CA ILE A 137 -5.89 2.73 13.43
C ILE A 137 -5.57 2.97 14.90
N ASP A 138 -4.30 3.01 15.28
CA ASP A 138 -3.90 3.24 16.68
C ASP A 138 -4.27 4.65 17.15
N ASP A 139 -4.16 5.66 16.29
CA ASP A 139 -4.60 7.01 16.58
C ASP A 139 -6.13 7.13 16.63
N ALA A 140 -6.86 6.47 15.74
CA ALA A 140 -8.31 6.37 15.82
C ALA A 140 -8.79 5.67 17.11
N ARG A 141 -8.08 4.63 17.57
CA ARG A 141 -8.34 3.97 18.88
C ARG A 141 -8.09 4.92 20.05
N ARG A 142 -7.02 5.72 20.00
CA ARG A 142 -6.75 6.76 21.02
C ARG A 142 -7.88 7.79 21.07
N LEU A 143 -8.34 8.23 19.90
CA LEU A 143 -9.42 9.18 19.75
C LEU A 143 -10.74 8.65 20.32
N HIS A 144 -11.10 7.40 20.00
CA HIS A 144 -12.28 6.72 20.54
C HIS A 144 -12.23 6.63 22.07
N ARG A 145 -11.11 6.18 22.67
CA ARG A 145 -10.94 6.14 24.14
C ARG A 145 -11.10 7.52 24.80
N ARG A 146 -10.61 8.58 24.14
CA ARG A 146 -10.76 9.96 24.64
C ARG A 146 -12.21 10.45 24.54
N ALA A 147 -12.94 10.04 23.50
CA ALA A 147 -14.34 10.41 23.30
C ALA A 147 -15.27 9.77 24.35
N ASP A 148 -15.05 8.48 24.65
CA ASP A 148 -15.73 7.72 25.70
C ASP A 148 -15.53 8.39 27.08
N ALA A 149 -14.28 8.67 27.46
CA ALA A 149 -13.97 9.39 28.70
C ALA A 149 -14.56 10.82 28.76
N GLY A 150 -14.81 11.44 27.60
CA GLY A 150 -15.42 12.76 27.48
C GLY A 150 -16.95 12.78 27.62
N GLY A 151 -17.60 11.61 27.65
CA GLY A 151 -19.05 11.46 27.84
C GLY A 151 -19.90 12.00 26.69
N SER A 152 -19.44 11.87 25.45
CA SER A 152 -20.19 12.30 24.27
C SER A 152 -20.44 11.14 23.32
N ASP A 153 -21.56 10.45 23.51
CA ASP A 153 -21.99 9.28 22.71
C ASP A 153 -21.96 9.56 21.19
N LEU A 154 -22.29 10.79 20.79
CA LEU A 154 -22.35 11.18 19.38
C LEU A 154 -20.95 11.25 18.75
N VAL A 155 -19.96 11.67 19.53
CA VAL A 155 -18.57 11.79 19.10
C VAL A 155 -17.86 10.44 19.19
N GLU A 156 -18.18 9.67 20.22
CA GLU A 156 -17.76 8.28 20.35
C GLU A 156 -18.22 7.44 19.14
N THR A 157 -19.51 7.48 18.81
CA THR A 157 -20.09 6.78 17.64
C THR A 157 -19.43 7.21 16.33
N ALA A 158 -19.18 8.51 16.17
CA ALA A 158 -18.58 9.07 14.96
C ALA A 158 -17.17 8.50 14.72
N PHE A 159 -16.33 8.46 15.76
CA PHE A 159 -14.97 7.93 15.66
C PHE A 159 -14.90 6.41 15.68
N TRP A 160 -15.88 5.75 16.31
CA TRP A 160 -16.04 4.31 16.17
C TRP A 160 -16.29 3.90 14.71
N THR A 161 -17.14 4.65 13.99
CA THR A 161 -17.36 4.38 12.56
C THR A 161 -16.09 4.55 11.71
N LEU A 162 -15.27 5.55 12.03
CA LEU A 162 -14.00 5.77 11.32
C LEU A 162 -13.02 4.62 11.59
N LEU A 163 -12.89 4.21 12.86
CA LEU A 163 -12.07 3.09 13.25
C LEU A 163 -12.51 1.79 12.55
N ASP A 164 -13.81 1.51 12.54
CA ASP A 164 -14.37 0.31 11.89
C ASP A 164 -14.02 0.25 10.39
N ARG A 165 -14.15 1.38 9.69
CA ARG A 165 -13.75 1.49 8.28
C ARG A 165 -12.24 1.30 8.06
N LEU A 166 -11.40 1.90 8.91
CA LEU A 166 -9.95 1.75 8.82
C LEU A 166 -9.51 0.30 9.05
N VAL A 167 -10.14 -0.39 10.01
CA VAL A 167 -9.91 -1.81 10.26
C VAL A 167 -10.33 -2.65 9.05
N ALA A 168 -11.51 -2.42 8.49
CA ALA A 168 -11.97 -3.13 7.29
C ALA A 168 -11.04 -2.90 6.09
N LEU A 169 -10.54 -1.67 5.90
CA LEU A 169 -9.57 -1.36 4.86
C LEU A 169 -8.25 -2.10 5.07
N ARG A 170 -7.77 -2.19 6.31
CA ARG A 170 -6.58 -2.98 6.64
C ARG A 170 -6.78 -4.46 6.36
N GLU A 171 -7.93 -5.02 6.74
CA GLU A 171 -8.26 -6.42 6.46
C GLU A 171 -8.25 -6.73 4.96
N LEU A 172 -8.81 -5.85 4.14
CA LEU A 172 -8.79 -5.96 2.67
C LEU A 172 -7.34 -5.93 2.12
N LEU A 173 -6.49 -5.05 2.66
CA LEU A 173 -5.11 -4.93 2.23
C LEU A 173 -4.27 -6.14 2.67
N ASP A 174 -4.44 -6.60 3.91
CA ASP A 174 -3.79 -7.80 4.46
C ASP A 174 -4.18 -9.04 3.64
N GLU A 175 -5.46 -9.17 3.26
CA GLU A 175 -5.95 -10.26 2.40
C GLU A 175 -5.31 -10.20 1.00
N ALA A 176 -5.26 -9.00 0.39
CA ALA A 176 -4.64 -8.82 -0.92
C ALA A 176 -3.15 -9.18 -0.91
N LEU A 177 -2.39 -8.72 0.09
CA LEU A 177 -0.97 -9.04 0.28
C LEU A 177 -0.75 -10.54 0.51
N THR A 178 -1.57 -11.16 1.36
CA THR A 178 -1.51 -12.61 1.64
C THR A 178 -1.77 -13.43 0.38
N MET A 179 -2.75 -13.03 -0.43
CA MET A 179 -3.06 -13.71 -1.69
C MET A 179 -1.93 -13.56 -2.72
N GLY A 180 -1.33 -12.37 -2.82
CA GLY A 180 -0.13 -12.14 -3.63
C GLY A 180 1.01 -13.06 -3.25
N GLU A 181 1.30 -13.14 -1.94
CA GLU A 181 2.37 -14.00 -1.41
C GLU A 181 2.11 -15.49 -1.66
N PHE A 182 0.87 -15.94 -1.44
CA PHE A 182 0.47 -17.33 -1.67
C PHE A 182 0.67 -17.75 -3.13
N VAL A 183 0.23 -16.92 -4.07
CA VAL A 183 0.33 -17.21 -5.51
C VAL A 183 1.79 -17.20 -5.98
N TYR A 184 2.60 -16.26 -5.47
CA TYR A 184 4.03 -16.27 -5.73
C TYR A 184 4.69 -17.58 -5.27
N ARG A 185 4.40 -18.03 -4.04
CA ARG A 185 4.95 -19.29 -3.51
C ARG A 185 4.48 -20.51 -4.30
N SER A 186 3.22 -20.56 -4.73
CA SER A 186 2.67 -21.71 -5.47
C SER A 186 3.24 -21.79 -6.89
N THR A 187 3.30 -20.68 -7.61
CA THR A 187 3.87 -20.61 -8.96
C THR A 187 5.35 -20.97 -8.98
N ARG A 188 6.10 -20.52 -7.97
CA ARG A 188 7.52 -20.87 -7.79
C ARG A 188 7.71 -22.35 -7.45
N ARG A 189 6.79 -22.94 -6.67
CA ARG A 189 6.83 -24.38 -6.34
C ARG A 189 6.57 -25.24 -7.58
N ASP A 190 5.55 -24.92 -8.37
CA ASP A 190 5.25 -25.66 -9.62
C ASP A 190 6.39 -25.53 -10.63
N THR A 191 6.99 -24.34 -10.74
CA THR A 191 8.17 -24.09 -11.60
C THR A 191 9.40 -24.87 -11.11
N PHE A 192 9.61 -24.94 -9.79
CA PHE A 192 10.72 -25.69 -9.20
C PHE A 192 10.53 -27.20 -9.35
N GLU A 193 9.31 -27.72 -9.18
CA GLU A 193 8.97 -29.12 -9.42
C GLU A 193 9.18 -29.50 -10.90
N MET A 194 8.77 -28.64 -11.83
CA MET A 194 8.99 -28.80 -13.27
C MET A 194 10.49 -28.78 -13.65
N LEU A 195 11.27 -27.83 -13.11
CA LEU A 195 12.72 -27.77 -13.33
C LEU A 195 13.46 -28.96 -12.72
N THR A 196 13.00 -29.47 -11.58
CA THR A 196 13.55 -30.67 -10.95
C THR A 196 13.28 -31.91 -11.79
N ASP A 197 12.09 -32.02 -12.40
CA ASP A 197 11.77 -33.11 -13.32
C ASP A 197 12.54 -33.01 -14.64
N ILE A 198 12.74 -31.81 -15.18
CA ILE A 198 13.61 -31.61 -16.36
C ILE A 198 15.06 -31.99 -16.03
N GLY A 199 15.58 -31.58 -14.88
CA GLY A 199 16.93 -31.96 -14.42
C GLY A 199 17.08 -33.47 -14.23
N ARG A 200 16.05 -34.15 -13.71
CA ARG A 200 16.01 -35.61 -13.56
C ARG A 200 16.00 -36.32 -14.91
N ILE A 201 15.18 -35.86 -15.86
CA ILE A 201 15.09 -36.42 -17.22
C ILE A 201 16.41 -36.22 -17.98
N ALA A 202 17.01 -35.02 -17.90
CA ALA A 202 18.30 -34.73 -18.50
C ALA A 202 19.41 -35.64 -17.94
N GLY A 203 19.45 -35.84 -16.61
CA GLY A 203 20.39 -36.77 -15.97
C GLY A 203 20.23 -38.22 -16.43
N THR A 204 18.99 -38.69 -16.65
CA THR A 204 18.74 -40.06 -17.13
C THR A 204 19.16 -40.26 -18.60
N ILE A 205 19.07 -39.21 -19.41
CA ILE A 205 19.53 -39.24 -20.81
C ILE A 205 21.06 -39.23 -20.86
N THR A 206 21.73 -38.44 -20.03
CA THR A 206 23.20 -38.40 -19.97
C THR A 206 23.79 -39.73 -19.49
N GLU A 207 23.21 -40.37 -18.47
CA GLU A 207 23.67 -41.69 -17.99
C GLU A 207 23.51 -42.80 -19.05
N ARG A 208 22.45 -42.76 -19.87
CA ARG A 208 22.24 -43.71 -20.98
C ARG A 208 23.15 -43.49 -22.19
N THR A 209 23.73 -42.30 -22.33
CA THR A 209 24.59 -41.97 -23.47
C THR A 209 26.06 -42.32 -23.20
N HIS A 210 26.43 -42.55 -21.93
CA HIS A 210 27.77 -42.92 -21.49
C HIS A 210 27.91 -44.39 -21.04
N ALA A 211 26.85 -45.21 -21.19
CA ALA A 211 26.86 -46.66 -21.00
C ALA A 211 26.93 -47.38 -22.36
#